data_AF-A0A954NM04-F1
#
_entry.id   AF-A0A954NM04-F1
#
_cell.length_a   1.000
_cell.length_b   1.000
_cell.length_c   1.000
_cell.angle_alpha   90.00
_cell.angle_beta   90.00
_cell.angle_gamma   90.00
#
_symmetry.space_group_name_H-M   'P 1'
#
loop_
_entity.id
_entity.type
_entity.pdbx_description
1 polymer ?
#
loop_
_entity_poly.entity_id
_entity_poly.type
_entity_poly.pdbx_seq_one_letter_code
_entity_poly.pdbx_strand_id
1 'polypeptide(L)'
;HGIDFTFGFFTAVEFLAEEIRNMIYDAAAGRAYFIAEAMGRSAGWLGYGAAIAGEASLVISVEDIDGEFAMNEESIDPKTNEKRTRRVMNLDAVVGMIVDTMLARDAEGKEFGVIVIAEGLAEYMPSEALAGIPRDDHGHIAVGDVNLCRVFADRVSKSYKERSGKSRKVNGVQIGYE
;
A
#
# COMPACT_ATOMS: atom_id res chain seq x y z
N HIS A 1 31.03 5.83 1.72
CA HIS A 1 30.63 6.27 0.37
C HIS A 1 29.70 5.21 -0.21
N GLY A 2 28.48 5.60 -0.59
CA GLY A 2 27.52 4.73 -1.28
C GLY A 2 27.40 5.12 -2.75
N ILE A 3 26.63 4.36 -3.53
CA ILE A 3 26.20 4.72 -4.88
C ILE A 3 24.78 5.28 -4.80
N ASP A 4 24.48 6.34 -5.55
CA ASP A 4 23.16 7.01 -5.49
C ASP A 4 22.03 6.15 -6.09
N PHE A 5 22.35 5.36 -7.14
CA PHE A 5 21.40 4.49 -7.82
C PHE A 5 22.07 3.17 -8.23
N THR A 6 21.26 2.11 -8.34
CA THR A 6 21.67 0.81 -8.88
C THR A 6 21.22 0.66 -10.34
N PHE A 7 21.87 -0.23 -11.08
CA PHE A 7 21.43 -0.57 -12.44
C PHE A 7 20.01 -1.12 -12.42
N GLY A 8 19.22 -0.84 -13.46
CA GLY A 8 17.84 -1.29 -13.58
C GLY A 8 16.80 -0.41 -12.88
N PHE A 9 17.18 0.42 -11.91
CA PHE A 9 16.23 1.28 -11.18
C PHE A 9 15.39 2.18 -12.11
N PHE A 10 16.03 2.97 -12.96
CA PHE A 10 15.31 3.90 -13.85
C PHE A 10 14.44 3.19 -14.89
N THR A 11 14.88 2.03 -15.39
CA THR A 11 14.10 1.23 -16.33
C THR A 11 12.84 0.68 -15.66
N ALA A 12 12.95 0.17 -14.43
CA ALA A 12 11.79 -0.29 -13.66
C ALA A 12 10.84 0.86 -13.32
N VAL A 13 11.36 2.02 -12.92
CA VAL A 13 10.55 3.22 -12.66
C VAL A 13 9.77 3.65 -13.90
N GLU A 14 10.41 3.72 -15.07
CA GLU A 14 9.72 4.16 -16.30
C GLU A 14 8.61 3.18 -16.70
N PHE A 15 8.87 1.88 -16.60
CA PHE A 15 7.88 0.84 -16.87
C PHE A 15 6.66 0.97 -15.93
N LEU A 16 6.90 1.00 -14.62
CA LEU A 16 5.81 1.14 -13.63
C LEU A 16 5.07 2.47 -13.76
N ALA A 17 5.77 3.55 -14.12
CA ALA A 17 5.14 4.85 -14.35
C ALA A 17 4.16 4.79 -15.54
N GLU A 18 4.49 4.05 -16.60
CA GLU A 18 3.57 3.81 -17.72
C GLU A 18 2.32 3.04 -17.26
N GLU A 19 2.49 1.99 -16.45
CA GLU A 19 1.36 1.23 -15.89
C GLU A 19 0.46 2.10 -15.00
N ILE A 20 1.06 2.94 -14.14
CA ILE A 20 0.32 3.89 -13.30
C ILE A 20 -0.48 4.87 -14.16
N ARG A 21 0.12 5.44 -15.21
CA ARG A 21 -0.59 6.35 -16.12
C ARG A 21 -1.75 5.65 -16.83
N ASN A 22 -1.56 4.41 -17.29
CA ASN A 22 -2.63 3.61 -17.89
C ASN A 22 -3.77 3.36 -16.90
N MET A 23 -3.46 3.03 -15.64
CA MET A 23 -4.46 2.90 -14.58
C MET A 23 -5.17 4.23 -14.28
N ILE A 24 -4.49 5.38 -14.33
CA ILE A 24 -5.12 6.70 -14.17
C ILE A 24 -6.16 6.94 -15.27
N TYR A 25 -5.85 6.60 -16.53
CA TYR A 25 -6.81 6.73 -17.63
C TYR A 25 -8.05 5.85 -17.42
N ASP A 26 -7.86 4.59 -17.01
CA ASP A 26 -8.97 3.68 -16.73
C ASP A 26 -9.79 4.15 -15.50
N ALA A 27 -9.10 4.58 -14.45
CA ALA A 27 -9.70 5.17 -13.25
C ALA A 27 -10.59 6.38 -13.60
N ALA A 28 -10.10 7.26 -14.47
CA ALA A 28 -10.83 8.43 -14.94
C ALA A 28 -12.09 8.05 -15.73
N ALA A 29 -11.98 7.07 -16.64
CA ALA A 29 -13.11 6.57 -17.42
C ALA A 29 -14.18 5.93 -16.52
N GLY A 30 -13.77 5.22 -15.47
CA GLY A 30 -14.65 4.53 -14.53
C GLY A 30 -15.09 5.32 -13.29
N ARG A 31 -14.60 6.54 -13.09
CA ARG A 31 -14.70 7.29 -11.81
C ARG A 31 -14.37 6.41 -10.60
N ALA A 32 -13.24 5.71 -10.70
CA ALA A 32 -12.77 4.68 -9.78
C ALA A 32 -11.36 5.00 -9.26
N TYR A 33 -10.92 4.28 -8.23
CA TYR A 33 -9.56 4.32 -7.75
C TYR A 33 -8.89 2.95 -7.87
N PHE A 34 -7.56 2.95 -8.03
CA PHE A 34 -6.73 1.76 -7.88
C PHE A 34 -5.85 1.85 -6.64
N ILE A 35 -5.72 0.75 -5.92
CA ILE A 35 -4.62 0.50 -4.99
C ILE A 35 -3.60 -0.34 -5.77
N ALA A 36 -2.51 0.29 -6.18
CA ALA A 36 -1.43 -0.32 -6.92
C ALA A 36 -0.33 -0.75 -5.94
N GLU A 37 -0.23 -2.05 -5.68
CA GLU A 37 0.82 -2.63 -4.85
C GLU A 37 2.08 -2.83 -5.68
N ALA A 38 3.06 -1.94 -5.47
CA ALA A 38 4.33 -1.96 -6.16
C ALA A 38 5.33 -2.87 -5.43
N MET A 39 6.10 -3.62 -6.21
CA MET A 39 7.23 -4.39 -5.70
C MET A 39 8.19 -3.51 -4.88
N GLY A 40 8.73 -4.09 -3.81
CA GLY A 40 9.67 -3.40 -2.94
C GLY A 40 9.52 -3.83 -1.50
N ARG A 41 10.32 -4.83 -1.11
CA ARG A 41 10.21 -5.50 0.19
C ARG A 41 10.78 -4.66 1.34
N SER A 42 11.98 -4.12 1.16
CA SER A 42 12.75 -3.52 2.28
C SER A 42 12.81 -2.00 2.26
N ALA A 43 12.47 -1.36 1.15
CA ALA A 43 12.51 0.09 1.00
C ALA A 43 11.57 0.56 -0.12
N GLY A 44 11.08 1.80 0.00
CA GLY A 44 10.07 2.36 -0.88
C GLY A 44 10.56 3.00 -2.18
N TRP A 45 11.87 3.03 -2.44
CA TRP A 45 12.46 3.80 -3.54
C TRP A 45 11.80 3.57 -4.91
N LEU A 46 11.49 2.31 -5.25
CA LEU A 46 10.83 1.98 -6.51
C LEU A 46 9.40 2.52 -6.55
N GLY A 47 8.62 2.28 -5.49
CA GLY A 47 7.25 2.78 -5.35
C GLY A 47 7.19 4.32 -5.40
N TYR A 48 8.07 5.01 -4.68
CA TYR A 48 8.16 6.48 -4.73
C TYR A 48 8.54 6.98 -6.12
N GLY A 49 9.57 6.41 -6.74
CA GLY A 49 10.02 6.80 -8.08
C GLY A 49 8.91 6.62 -9.13
N ALA A 50 8.28 5.45 -9.14
CA ALA A 50 7.18 5.13 -10.05
C ALA A 50 5.95 6.02 -9.81
N ALA A 51 5.58 6.24 -8.54
CA ALA A 51 4.46 7.12 -8.19
C ALA A 51 4.66 8.56 -8.66
N ILE A 52 5.86 9.12 -8.48
CA ILE A 52 6.19 10.47 -8.92
C ILE A 52 6.17 10.54 -10.46
N ALA A 53 6.84 9.61 -11.13
CA ALA A 53 6.92 9.60 -12.61
C ALA A 53 5.57 9.26 -13.27
N GLY A 54 4.73 8.48 -12.60
CA GLY A 54 3.42 8.04 -13.07
C GLY A 54 2.26 8.95 -12.66
N GLU A 55 2.51 10.01 -11.88
CA GLU A 55 1.49 10.93 -11.36
C GLU A 55 0.44 10.27 -10.45
N ALA A 56 0.86 9.29 -9.65
CA ALA A 56 0.00 8.69 -8.63
C ALA A 56 -0.54 9.76 -7.66
N SER A 57 -1.76 9.57 -7.19
CA SER A 57 -2.45 10.50 -6.30
C SER A 57 -1.87 10.50 -4.88
N LEU A 58 -1.30 9.37 -4.48
CA LEU A 58 -0.62 9.16 -3.20
C LEU A 58 0.31 7.96 -3.35
N VAL A 59 1.39 7.95 -2.57
CA VAL A 59 2.27 6.79 -2.40
C VAL A 59 2.58 6.60 -0.92
N ILE A 60 2.56 5.35 -0.46
CA ILE A 60 2.85 4.97 0.92
C ILE A 60 3.84 3.81 0.91
N SER A 61 4.92 3.93 1.67
CA SER A 61 5.91 2.88 1.85
C SER A 61 6.29 2.64 3.30
N VAL A 62 7.23 1.72 3.51
CA VAL A 62 7.69 1.26 4.83
C VAL A 62 8.29 2.39 5.66
N GLU A 63 8.86 3.40 5.00
CA GLU A 63 9.40 4.60 5.63
C GLU A 63 8.31 5.52 6.20
N ASP A 64 7.09 5.47 5.66
CA ASP A 64 5.95 6.27 6.13
C ASP A 64 5.29 5.69 7.39
N ILE A 65 5.66 4.46 7.78
CA ILE A 65 5.14 3.80 8.98
C ILE A 65 5.91 4.28 10.21
N ASP A 66 5.62 5.52 10.57
CA ASP A 66 6.13 6.23 11.73
C ASP A 66 5.06 7.15 12.35
N GLY A 67 5.33 7.68 13.55
CA GLY A 67 4.44 8.62 14.22
C GLY A 67 3.01 8.08 14.39
N GLU A 68 2.01 8.81 13.89
CA GLU A 68 0.60 8.42 13.99
C GLU A 68 0.21 7.20 13.13
N PHE A 69 1.02 6.88 12.11
CA PHE A 69 0.83 5.72 11.22
C PHE A 69 1.48 4.45 11.77
N ALA A 70 2.20 4.54 12.89
CA ALA A 70 2.80 3.41 13.58
C ALA A 70 2.17 3.20 14.96
N MET A 71 2.12 1.93 15.36
CA MET A 71 1.78 1.52 16.72
C MET A 71 2.65 0.35 17.15
N ASN A 72 2.64 0.04 18.45
CA ASN A 72 3.36 -1.10 18.99
C ASN A 72 2.36 -2.21 19.32
N GLU A 73 2.65 -3.41 18.84
CA GLU A 73 1.88 -4.62 19.15
C GLU A 73 2.74 -5.58 19.96
N GLU A 74 2.21 -6.08 21.07
CA GLU A 74 2.80 -7.25 21.74
C GLU A 74 2.42 -8.50 20.96
N SER A 75 3.40 -9.21 20.43
CA SER A 75 3.22 -10.53 19.86
C SER A 75 3.96 -11.58 20.70
N ILE A 76 3.44 -12.80 20.69
CA ILE A 76 4.11 -13.95 21.30
C ILE A 76 4.66 -14.79 20.17
N ASP A 77 5.97 -15.03 20.20
CA ASP A 77 6.59 -15.95 19.26
C ASP A 77 6.04 -17.37 19.52
N PRO A 78 5.37 -18.01 18.55
CA PRO A 78 4.73 -19.31 18.77
C PRO A 78 5.74 -20.44 18.99
N LYS A 79 7.02 -20.26 18.63
CA LYS A 79 8.09 -21.26 18.79
C LYS A 79 8.81 -21.12 20.13
N THR A 80 9.05 -19.89 20.59
CA THR A 80 9.83 -19.62 21.81
C THR A 80 8.98 -19.23 23.01
N ASN A 81 7.69 -18.91 22.80
CA ASN A 81 6.77 -18.36 23.79
C ASN A 81 7.28 -17.03 24.41
N GLU A 82 8.22 -16.37 23.76
CA GLU A 82 8.75 -15.07 24.16
C GLU A 82 7.78 -13.96 23.74
N LYS A 83 7.54 -13.02 24.65
CA LYS A 83 6.89 -11.75 24.32
C LYS A 83 7.85 -10.87 23.54
N ARG A 84 7.41 -10.36 22.40
CA ARG A 84 8.14 -9.41 21.57
C ARG A 84 7.23 -8.22 21.29
N THR A 85 7.78 -7.03 21.40
CA THR A 85 7.11 -5.82 20.93
C THR A 85 7.54 -5.58 19.49
N ARG A 86 6.58 -5.49 18.57
CA ARG A 86 6.82 -5.21 17.15
C ARG A 86 6.16 -3.88 16.78
N ARG A 87 6.88 -3.07 16.00
CA ARG A 87 6.29 -1.91 15.31
C ARG A 87 5.38 -2.42 14.21
N VAL A 88 4.12 -2.02 14.24
CA VAL A 88 3.11 -2.34 13.23
C VAL A 88 2.43 -1.07 12.75
N MET A 89 1.77 -1.16 11.61
CA MET A 89 1.01 -0.11 10.99
C MET A 89 -0.28 0.12 11.77
N ASN A 90 -0.54 1.39 12.09
CA ASN A 90 -1.87 1.85 12.45
C ASN A 90 -2.75 1.89 11.20
N LEU A 91 -3.36 0.75 10.88
CA LEU A 91 -4.08 0.54 9.62
C LEU A 91 -5.23 1.53 9.44
N ASP A 92 -5.91 1.93 10.53
CA ASP A 92 -7.01 2.89 10.47
C ASP A 92 -6.51 4.30 10.11
N ALA A 93 -5.35 4.72 10.65
CA ALA A 93 -4.74 6.01 10.29
C ALA A 93 -4.29 6.02 8.82
N VAL A 94 -3.66 4.94 8.35
CA VAL A 94 -3.21 4.84 6.94
C VAL A 94 -4.41 4.83 5.99
N VAL A 95 -5.46 4.06 6.28
CA VAL A 95 -6.71 4.09 5.50
C VAL A 95 -7.35 5.47 5.55
N GLY A 96 -7.32 6.13 6.72
CA GLY A 96 -7.77 7.51 6.91
C GLY A 96 -7.10 8.48 5.95
N MET A 97 -5.77 8.44 5.87
CA MET A 97 -4.97 9.27 4.95
C MET A 97 -5.31 9.04 3.48
N ILE A 98 -5.52 7.78 3.08
CA ILE A 98 -5.95 7.45 1.71
C ILE A 98 -7.33 8.07 1.42
N VAL A 99 -8.28 7.89 2.34
CA VAL A 99 -9.64 8.45 2.18
C VAL A 99 -9.63 9.98 2.21
N ASP A 100 -8.80 10.61 3.04
CA ASP A 100 -8.62 12.07 3.05
C ASP A 100 -8.15 12.57 1.69
N THR A 101 -7.19 11.88 1.09
CA THR A 101 -6.71 12.18 -0.26
C THR A 101 -7.84 12.04 -1.29
N MET A 102 -8.62 10.96 -1.24
CA MET A 102 -9.77 10.77 -2.13
C MET A 102 -10.81 11.88 -1.97
N LEU A 103 -11.15 12.27 -0.75
CA LEU A 103 -12.14 13.31 -0.46
C LEU A 103 -11.66 14.69 -0.93
N ALA A 104 -10.37 15.01 -0.73
CA ALA A 104 -9.77 16.25 -1.23
C ALA A 104 -9.84 16.31 -2.76
N ARG A 105 -9.55 15.21 -3.44
CA ARG A 105 -9.64 15.11 -4.90
C ARG A 105 -11.09 15.18 -5.41
N ASP A 106 -12.03 14.55 -4.71
CA ASP A 106 -13.46 14.66 -5.00
C ASP A 106 -13.94 16.13 -4.92
N ALA A 107 -13.43 16.91 -3.97
CA ALA A 107 -13.72 18.35 -3.86
C ALA A 107 -13.16 19.16 -5.05
N GLU A 108 -12.13 18.66 -5.73
CA GLU A 108 -11.60 19.22 -6.99
C GLU A 108 -12.29 18.65 -8.25
N GLY A 109 -13.29 17.77 -8.09
CA GLY A 109 -13.93 17.06 -9.21
C GLY A 109 -13.09 15.94 -9.81
N LYS A 110 -11.98 15.54 -9.17
CA LYS A 110 -11.09 14.44 -9.56
C LYS A 110 -11.48 13.16 -8.82
N GLU A 111 -12.63 12.61 -9.19
CA GLU A 111 -13.23 11.43 -8.55
C GLU A 111 -12.58 10.09 -8.94
N PHE A 112 -11.28 10.12 -9.20
CA PHE A 112 -10.48 9.00 -9.66
C PHE A 112 -9.01 9.17 -9.26
N GLY A 113 -8.26 8.08 -9.28
CA GLY A 113 -6.82 8.14 -9.05
C GLY A 113 -6.19 6.77 -8.83
N VAL A 114 -4.87 6.79 -8.65
CA VAL A 114 -4.07 5.63 -8.29
C VAL A 114 -3.36 5.93 -6.99
N ILE A 115 -3.48 5.04 -6.03
CA ILE A 115 -2.78 5.06 -4.74
C ILE A 115 -1.75 3.95 -4.80
N VAL A 116 -0.47 4.30 -4.72
CA VAL A 116 0.61 3.31 -4.70
C VAL A 116 0.90 2.90 -3.27
N ILE A 117 1.02 1.60 -3.02
CA ILE A 117 1.48 1.06 -1.75
C ILE A 117 2.65 0.11 -2.00
N ALA A 118 3.67 0.13 -1.15
CA ALA A 118 4.78 -0.82 -1.28
C ALA A 118 4.42 -2.19 -0.69
N GLU A 119 4.80 -3.27 -1.37
CA GLU A 119 4.66 -4.65 -0.88
C GLU A 119 5.26 -4.85 0.52
N GLY A 120 6.39 -4.18 0.81
CA GLY A 120 7.05 -4.21 2.12
C GLY A 120 6.15 -3.80 3.31
N LEU A 121 5.04 -3.10 3.06
CA LEU A 121 4.06 -2.79 4.11
C LEU A 121 3.45 -4.02 4.78
N ALA A 122 3.47 -5.19 4.13
CA ALA A 122 3.06 -6.45 4.74
C ALA A 122 3.89 -6.79 6.00
N GLU A 123 5.15 -6.38 6.07
CA GLU A 123 6.00 -6.52 7.25
C GLU A 123 5.61 -5.59 8.41
N TYR A 124 4.65 -4.70 8.21
CA TYR A 124 4.08 -3.84 9.24
C TYR A 124 2.62 -4.18 9.54
N MET A 125 2.01 -5.15 8.88
CA MET A 125 0.60 -5.47 9.15
C MET A 125 0.41 -5.97 10.60
N PRO A 126 -0.61 -5.44 11.32
CA PRO A 126 -0.95 -5.91 12.65
C PRO A 126 -1.48 -7.35 12.60
N SER A 127 -1.27 -8.14 13.65
CA SER A 127 -1.58 -9.58 13.62
C SER A 127 -3.06 -9.87 13.36
N GLU A 128 -3.96 -8.99 13.82
CA GLU A 128 -5.39 -9.09 13.56
C GLU A 128 -5.71 -9.04 12.06
N ALA A 129 -5.05 -8.15 11.31
CA ALA A 129 -5.25 -8.03 9.88
C ALA A 129 -4.63 -9.21 9.08
N LEU A 130 -3.78 -9.99 9.73
CA LEU A 130 -3.14 -11.20 9.19
C LEU A 130 -3.85 -12.49 9.65
N ALA A 131 -4.90 -12.39 10.47
CA ALA A 131 -5.62 -13.54 10.99
C ALA A 131 -6.25 -14.34 9.83
N GLY A 132 -5.82 -15.60 9.68
CA GLY A 132 -6.28 -16.50 8.61
C GLY A 132 -5.34 -16.60 7.40
N ILE A 133 -4.23 -15.85 7.37
CA ILE A 133 -3.19 -15.99 6.35
C ILE A 133 -2.24 -17.14 6.73
N PRO A 134 -1.95 -18.10 5.81
CA PRO A 134 -1.00 -19.17 6.06
C PRO A 134 0.40 -18.65 6.45
N ARG A 135 1.04 -19.31 7.41
CA ARG A 135 2.46 -19.10 7.75
C ARG A 135 3.30 -20.15 7.05
N ASP A 136 4.50 -19.76 6.63
CA ASP A 136 5.46 -20.71 6.04
C ASP A 136 6.07 -21.64 7.12
N ASP A 137 6.85 -22.62 6.68
CA ASP A 137 7.53 -23.59 7.56
C ASP A 137 8.49 -22.93 8.57
N HIS A 138 8.92 -21.70 8.28
CA HIS A 138 9.81 -20.92 9.15
C HIS A 138 9.03 -20.10 10.18
N GLY A 139 7.70 -20.08 10.13
CA GLY A 139 6.83 -19.34 11.04
C GLY A 139 6.75 -17.85 10.70
N HIS A 140 7.29 -17.45 9.56
CA HIS A 140 7.09 -16.13 9.00
C HIS A 140 5.73 -16.08 8.29
N ILE A 141 5.10 -14.91 8.29
CA ILE A 141 4.01 -14.64 7.36
C ILE A 141 4.63 -14.79 5.97
N ALA A 142 4.03 -15.57 5.09
CA ALA A 142 4.40 -15.57 3.69
C ALA A 142 4.03 -14.19 3.13
N VAL A 143 4.95 -13.22 3.26
CA VAL A 143 4.74 -11.80 2.93
C VAL A 143 4.23 -11.65 1.49
N GLY A 144 4.72 -12.49 0.57
CA GLY A 144 4.28 -12.52 -0.83
C GLY A 144 2.89 -13.12 -1.08
N ASP A 145 2.29 -13.81 -0.10
CA ASP A 145 0.91 -14.32 -0.20
C ASP A 145 -0.12 -13.33 0.37
N VAL A 146 0.33 -12.27 1.05
CA VAL A 146 -0.55 -11.21 1.55
C VAL A 146 -0.92 -10.31 0.39
N ASN A 147 -2.14 -10.48 -0.15
CA ASN A 147 -2.68 -9.57 -1.15
C ASN A 147 -3.08 -8.23 -0.48
N LEU A 148 -2.09 -7.35 -0.26
CA LEU A 148 -2.29 -6.08 0.44
C LEU A 148 -3.23 -5.16 -0.33
N CYS A 149 -3.08 -5.07 -1.65
CA CYS A 149 -3.91 -4.22 -2.48
C CYS A 149 -5.41 -4.52 -2.30
N ARG A 150 -5.80 -5.80 -2.16
CA ARG A 150 -7.18 -6.18 -1.85
C ARG A 150 -7.61 -5.76 -0.44
N VAL A 151 -6.78 -6.00 0.57
CA VAL A 151 -7.09 -5.59 1.96
C VAL A 151 -7.32 -4.09 2.06
N PHE A 152 -6.45 -3.30 1.43
CA PHE A 152 -6.59 -1.85 1.38
C PHE A 152 -7.79 -1.42 0.55
N ALA A 153 -8.03 -2.01 -0.63
CA ALA A 153 -9.18 -1.66 -1.48
C ALA A 153 -10.51 -1.84 -0.74
N ASP A 154 -10.68 -2.96 -0.03
CA ASP A 154 -11.89 -3.26 0.74
C ASP A 154 -12.08 -2.26 1.90
N ARG A 155 -11.02 -2.01 2.68
CA ARG A 155 -11.06 -1.09 3.84
C ARG A 155 -11.26 0.37 3.41
N VAL A 156 -10.57 0.82 2.38
CA VAL A 156 -10.69 2.17 1.81
C VAL A 156 -12.10 2.37 1.24
N SER A 157 -12.64 1.43 0.48
CA SER A 157 -14.00 1.51 -0.06
C SER A 157 -15.04 1.64 1.05
N LYS A 158 -14.92 0.83 2.11
CA LYS A 158 -15.79 0.91 3.29
C LYS A 158 -15.68 2.25 4.01
N SER A 159 -14.47 2.66 4.38
CA SER A 159 -14.22 3.92 5.10
C SER A 159 -14.65 5.14 4.28
N TYR A 160 -14.38 5.14 2.97
CA TYR A 160 -14.84 6.18 2.06
C TYR A 160 -16.37 6.32 2.07
N LYS A 161 -17.10 5.20 2.02
CA LYS A 161 -18.56 5.21 2.07
C LYS A 161 -19.09 5.73 3.40
N GLU A 162 -18.48 5.32 4.51
CA GLU A 162 -18.84 5.77 5.86
C GLU A 162 -18.63 7.29 6.01
N ARG A 163 -17.54 7.83 5.46
CA ARG A 163 -17.18 9.24 5.60
C ARG A 163 -17.85 10.18 4.60
N SER A 164 -18.13 9.71 3.38
CA SER A 164 -18.72 10.54 2.30
C SER A 164 -20.21 10.34 2.07
N GLY A 165 -20.77 9.21 2.53
CA GLY A 165 -22.11 8.75 2.17
C GLY A 165 -22.25 8.23 0.73
N LYS A 166 -21.18 8.24 -0.07
CA LYS A 166 -21.15 7.78 -1.47
C LYS A 166 -20.29 6.53 -1.61
N SER A 167 -20.65 5.64 -2.52
CA SER A 167 -19.79 4.51 -2.90
C SER A 167 -18.80 4.95 -3.97
N ARG A 168 -17.55 4.49 -3.87
CA ARG A 168 -16.51 4.63 -4.91
C ARG A 168 -15.96 3.24 -5.21
N LYS A 169 -15.79 2.92 -6.50
CA LYS A 169 -15.12 1.66 -6.90
C LYS A 169 -13.63 1.79 -6.60
N VAL A 170 -13.08 0.84 -5.86
CA VAL A 170 -11.65 0.76 -5.54
C VAL A 170 -11.16 -0.63 -5.91
N ASN A 171 -10.18 -0.75 -6.79
CA ASN A 171 -9.63 -2.03 -7.25
C ASN A 171 -8.21 -2.22 -6.70
N GLY A 172 -7.87 -3.42 -6.26
CA GLY A 172 -6.49 -3.78 -5.93
C GLY A 172 -5.78 -4.43 -7.13
N VAL A 173 -4.56 -4.00 -7.43
CA VAL A 173 -3.71 -4.53 -8.50
C VAL A 173 -2.26 -4.59 -7.99
N GLN A 174 -1.54 -5.67 -8.27
CA GLN A 174 -0.10 -5.77 -8.05
C GLN A 174 0.63 -5.35 -9.34
N ILE A 175 1.73 -4.62 -9.21
CA ILE A 175 2.53 -4.13 -10.34
C ILE A 175 4.03 -4.39 -10.14
N GLY A 176 4.72 -4.74 -11.22
CA GLY A 176 6.17 -4.91 -11.32
C GLY A 176 6.67 -6.33 -11.53
N TYR A 177 5.79 -7.33 -11.55
CA TYR A 177 6.20 -8.73 -11.77
C TYR A 177 6.25 -9.11 -13.27
N GLU A 178 5.89 -8.18 -14.16
CA GLU A 178 5.77 -8.30 -15.61
C GLU A 178 7.11 -8.36 -16.37
#